data_AF-A0A382ULF0-F1
#
_entry.id   AF-A0A382ULF0-F1
#
_cell.length_a   1.000
_cell.length_b   1.000
_cell.length_c   1.000
_cell.angle_alpha   90.00
_cell.angle_beta   90.00
_cell.angle_gamma   90.00
#
_symmetry.space_group_name_H-M   'P 1'
#
loop_
_entity.id
_entity.type
_entity.pdbx_description
1 polymer ?
#
loop_
_entity_poly.entity_id
_entity_poly.type
_entity_poly.pdbx_seq_one_letter_code
_entity_poly.pdbx_strand_id
1 'polypeptide(L)'
;VAAVGSEADGFVVGTELDLTLQYEEEWRDIIAAVRQHTDAPLTYAANWTDYQRVPFWDALDVIGIQAYFPITDNPDYHKEDIRQGWTVRMQEMGEYSERHNRQILFTELGYNQSHQAPIKPWAYKVDGEEARPIQAYCMRTALAAIAAEPRVVGALLWKWFPHPRPVGRNFQLATPPIKQIISEAWLSPR
;
A
#
# COMPACT_ATOMS: atom_id res chain seq x y z
N VAL A 1 16.54 -8.64 14.52
CA VAL A 1 16.37 -7.98 13.21
C VAL A 1 16.57 -6.47 13.34
N ALA A 2 15.78 -5.77 14.16
CA ALA A 2 15.93 -4.33 14.37
C ALA A 2 17.38 -3.88 14.67
N ALA A 3 18.06 -4.57 15.60
CA ALA A 3 19.45 -4.25 15.95
C ALA A 3 20.47 -4.36 14.78
N VAL A 4 20.19 -5.15 13.74
CA VAL A 4 21.07 -5.31 12.57
C VAL A 4 20.72 -4.30 11.47
N GLY A 5 19.52 -3.72 11.52
CA GLY A 5 19.03 -2.71 10.60
C GLY A 5 18.85 -1.35 11.26
N SER A 6 19.69 -0.99 12.24
CA SER A 6 19.57 0.26 13.00
C SER A 6 19.74 1.52 12.15
N GLU A 7 20.32 1.38 10.96
CA GLU A 7 20.48 2.46 9.97
C GLU A 7 19.32 2.52 8.95
N ALA A 8 18.30 1.68 9.08
CA ALA A 8 17.15 1.72 8.17
C ALA A 8 16.30 2.98 8.39
N ASP A 9 15.72 3.52 7.32
CA ASP A 9 14.84 4.70 7.38
C ASP A 9 13.44 4.42 7.97
N GLY A 10 13.11 3.16 8.22
CA GLY A 10 11.83 2.74 8.80
C GLY A 10 11.77 1.24 9.07
N PHE A 11 10.87 0.83 9.96
CA PHE A 11 10.73 -0.57 10.35
C PHE A 11 9.26 -0.98 10.49
N VAL A 12 8.88 -2.07 9.82
CA VAL A 12 7.54 -2.65 9.89
C VAL A 12 7.55 -3.78 10.93
N VAL A 13 6.86 -3.61 12.06
CA VAL A 13 6.88 -4.55 13.19
C VAL A 13 6.08 -5.84 12.94
N GLY A 14 5.17 -5.83 11.96
CA GLY A 14 4.36 -6.97 11.56
C GLY A 14 3.59 -6.68 10.27
N THR A 15 3.18 -7.73 9.55
CA THR A 15 2.45 -7.63 8.28
C THR A 15 1.32 -8.67 8.25
N GLU A 16 0.07 -8.24 7.99
CA GLU A 16 -1.10 -9.13 7.84
C GLU A 16 -1.31 -10.16 8.98
N LEU A 17 -1.04 -9.77 10.23
CA LEU A 17 -1.29 -10.60 11.41
C LEU A 17 -2.61 -10.22 12.09
N ASP A 18 -3.67 -10.00 11.31
CA ASP A 18 -4.98 -9.49 11.74
C ASP A 18 -5.68 -10.35 12.81
N LEU A 19 -5.44 -11.67 12.78
CA LEU A 19 -5.93 -12.61 13.81
C LEU A 19 -5.25 -12.45 15.17
N THR A 20 -4.13 -11.73 15.21
CA THR A 20 -3.37 -11.48 16.44
C THR A 20 -3.67 -10.12 17.06
N LEU A 21 -4.50 -9.27 16.42
CA LEU A 21 -4.80 -7.92 16.92
C LEU A 21 -5.51 -7.91 18.28
N GLN A 22 -6.09 -9.04 18.69
CA GLN A 22 -6.68 -9.22 20.03
C GLN A 22 -5.63 -9.31 21.15
N TYR A 23 -4.37 -9.61 20.82
CA TYR A 23 -3.24 -9.69 21.75
C TYR A 23 -2.54 -8.33 21.84
N GLU A 24 -3.28 -7.30 22.24
CA GLU A 24 -2.80 -5.91 22.23
C GLU A 24 -1.60 -5.70 23.16
N GLU A 25 -1.61 -6.29 24.35
CA GLU A 25 -0.53 -6.16 25.33
C GLU A 25 0.78 -6.73 24.76
N GLU A 26 0.71 -7.90 24.13
CA GLU A 26 1.86 -8.56 23.50
C GLU A 26 2.39 -7.76 22.31
N TRP A 27 1.50 -7.13 21.53
CA TRP A 27 1.93 -6.23 20.45
C TRP A 27 2.66 -5.00 20.98
N ARG A 28 2.16 -4.41 22.08
CA ARG A 28 2.82 -3.26 22.73
C ARG A 28 4.18 -3.66 23.29
N ASP A 29 4.32 -4.85 23.87
CA ASP A 29 5.60 -5.40 24.32
C ASP A 29 6.59 -5.58 23.17
N ILE A 30 6.14 -6.13 22.03
CA ILE A 30 6.97 -6.27 20.82
C ILE A 30 7.43 -4.89 20.32
N ILE A 31 6.52 -3.92 20.22
CA ILE A 31 6.83 -2.56 19.77
C ILE A 31 7.87 -1.92 20.71
N ALA A 32 7.67 -2.03 22.03
CA ALA A 32 8.60 -1.52 23.02
C ALA A 32 9.99 -2.17 22.90
N ALA A 33 10.06 -3.48 22.71
CA ALA A 33 11.32 -4.20 22.50
C ALA A 33 12.02 -3.78 21.21
N VAL A 34 11.28 -3.54 20.12
CA VAL A 34 11.86 -3.05 18.86
C VAL A 34 12.44 -1.64 19.02
N ARG A 35 11.73 -0.73 19.70
CA ARG A 35 12.19 0.65 19.97
C ARG A 35 13.50 0.71 20.75
N GLN A 36 13.83 -0.31 21.55
CA GLN A 36 15.12 -0.37 22.26
C GLN A 36 16.33 -0.58 21.32
N HIS A 37 16.10 -0.92 20.06
CA HIS A 37 17.15 -1.32 19.11
C HIS A 37 17.21 -0.48 17.84
N THR A 38 16.29 0.47 17.64
CA THR A 38 16.30 1.38 16.50
C THR A 38 15.52 2.65 16.81
N ASP A 39 16.02 3.78 16.32
CA ASP A 39 15.32 5.08 16.33
C ASP A 39 14.49 5.30 15.05
N ALA A 40 14.51 4.33 14.11
CA ALA A 40 13.75 4.41 12.88
C ALA A 40 12.23 4.47 13.15
N PRO A 41 11.46 5.24 12.35
CA PRO A 41 10.01 5.24 12.43
C PRO A 41 9.41 3.83 12.32
N LEU A 42 8.54 3.48 13.27
CA LEU A 42 7.87 2.19 13.33
C LEU A 42 6.47 2.24 12.73
N THR A 43 6.09 1.17 12.05
CA THR A 43 4.72 0.94 11.59
C THR A 43 4.34 -0.53 11.67
N TYR A 44 3.05 -0.83 11.50
CA TYR A 44 2.50 -2.16 11.30
C TYR A 44 1.79 -2.16 9.94
N ALA A 45 2.05 -3.14 9.10
CA ALA A 45 1.44 -3.25 7.78
C ALA A 45 0.11 -4.00 7.87
N ALA A 46 -0.95 -3.26 8.17
CA ALA A 46 -2.29 -3.81 8.24
C ALA A 46 -2.85 -4.10 6.84
N ASN A 47 -3.58 -5.19 6.70
CA ASN A 47 -4.39 -5.41 5.51
C ASN A 47 -5.48 -4.31 5.41
N TRP A 48 -5.88 -3.92 4.20
CA TRP A 48 -6.93 -2.93 3.96
C TRP A 48 -8.28 -3.30 4.60
N THR A 49 -8.53 -4.59 4.87
CA THR A 49 -9.74 -5.06 5.57
C THR A 49 -9.71 -4.82 7.08
N ASP A 50 -8.52 -4.64 7.68
CA ASP A 50 -8.33 -4.76 9.13
C ASP A 50 -7.62 -3.56 9.76
N TYR A 51 -7.15 -2.58 8.99
CA TYR A 51 -6.43 -1.42 9.51
C TYR A 51 -7.19 -0.65 10.61
N GLN A 52 -8.53 -0.63 10.54
CA GLN A 52 -9.37 0.02 11.54
C GLN A 52 -9.43 -0.73 12.88
N ARG A 53 -9.10 -2.03 12.90
CA ARG A 53 -9.12 -2.89 14.09
C ARG A 53 -7.83 -2.83 14.90
N VAL A 54 -6.76 -2.22 14.37
CA VAL A 54 -5.46 -2.17 15.03
C VAL A 54 -5.56 -1.24 16.26
N PRO A 55 -5.39 -1.78 17.49
CA PRO A 55 -5.68 -1.01 18.70
C PRO A 55 -4.47 -0.19 19.21
N PHE A 56 -3.28 -0.43 18.63
CA PHE A 56 -2.00 0.12 19.11
C PHE A 56 -1.36 1.13 18.15
N TRP A 57 -2.15 1.79 17.29
CA TRP A 57 -1.60 2.85 16.42
C TRP A 57 -0.89 3.95 17.21
N ASP A 58 -1.35 4.23 18.43
CA ASP A 58 -0.74 5.20 19.35
C ASP A 58 0.70 4.84 19.77
N ALA A 59 1.10 3.58 19.64
CA ALA A 59 2.46 3.11 19.92
C ALA A 59 3.41 3.16 18.69
N LEU A 60 2.88 3.45 17.49
CA LEU A 60 3.61 3.45 16.21
C LEU A 60 3.75 4.87 15.65
N ASP A 61 4.69 5.13 14.75
CA ASP A 61 4.97 6.49 14.26
C ASP A 61 4.11 6.86 13.04
N VAL A 62 3.69 5.87 12.26
CA VAL A 62 2.84 6.04 11.07
C VAL A 62 1.85 4.87 10.96
N ILE A 63 0.64 5.14 10.46
CA ILE A 63 -0.35 4.11 10.14
C ILE A 63 0.09 3.41 8.85
N GLY A 64 0.28 2.08 8.91
CA GLY A 64 0.69 1.28 7.76
C GLY A 64 -0.49 0.49 7.19
N ILE A 65 -0.78 0.67 5.89
CA ILE A 65 -1.90 -0.02 5.22
C ILE A 65 -1.44 -0.62 3.89
N GLN A 66 -1.72 -1.89 3.66
CA GLN A 66 -1.60 -2.49 2.34
C GLN A 66 -2.83 -2.12 1.51
N ALA A 67 -2.67 -1.12 0.63
CA ALA A 67 -3.75 -0.42 -0.06
C ALA A 67 -4.33 -1.19 -1.26
N TYR A 68 -4.75 -2.43 -1.04
CA TYR A 68 -5.48 -3.25 -2.01
C TYR A 68 -7.00 -3.05 -1.89
N PHE A 69 -7.44 -1.80 -1.76
CA PHE A 69 -8.86 -1.45 -1.68
C PHE A 69 -9.58 -1.75 -3.01
N PRO A 70 -10.71 -2.47 -3.02
CA PRO A 70 -11.64 -2.41 -4.14
C PRO A 70 -11.97 -0.95 -4.47
N ILE A 71 -11.77 -0.55 -5.72
CA ILE A 71 -12.03 0.81 -6.19
C ILE A 71 -13.41 0.90 -6.84
N THR A 72 -13.94 -0.22 -7.33
CA THR A 72 -15.31 -0.32 -7.85
C THR A 72 -15.82 -1.75 -7.67
N ASP A 73 -17.13 -1.91 -7.50
CA ASP A 73 -17.84 -3.19 -7.52
C ASP A 73 -18.55 -3.45 -8.87
N ASN A 74 -18.53 -2.47 -9.78
CA ASN A 74 -19.13 -2.58 -11.11
C ASN A 74 -18.25 -3.48 -12.01
N PRO A 75 -18.76 -4.62 -12.51
CA PRO A 75 -18.02 -5.48 -13.44
C PRO A 75 -17.79 -4.83 -14.81
N ASP A 76 -18.62 -3.88 -15.21
CA ASP A 76 -18.54 -3.12 -16.47
C ASP A 76 -17.98 -1.71 -16.25
N TYR A 77 -17.03 -1.59 -15.32
CA TYR A 77 -16.44 -0.29 -14.95
C TYR A 77 -15.82 0.44 -16.15
N HIS A 78 -15.72 1.75 -15.99
CA HIS A 78 -14.97 2.64 -16.85
C HIS A 78 -13.85 3.33 -16.07
N LYS A 79 -13.05 4.11 -16.80
CA LYS A 79 -11.95 4.88 -16.21
C LYS A 79 -12.42 5.83 -15.10
N GLU A 80 -13.64 6.35 -15.22
CA GLU A 80 -14.19 7.27 -14.24
C GLU A 80 -14.49 6.60 -12.90
N ASP A 81 -14.99 5.35 -12.89
CA ASP A 81 -15.20 4.58 -11.67
C ASP A 81 -13.89 4.39 -10.90
N ILE A 82 -12.79 4.15 -11.61
CA ILE A 82 -11.46 4.00 -11.01
C ILE A 82 -11.00 5.33 -10.36
N ARG A 83 -11.24 6.48 -11.00
CA ARG A 83 -10.91 7.78 -10.40
C ARG A 83 -11.76 8.04 -9.16
N GLN A 84 -13.07 7.86 -9.26
CA GLN A 84 -14.01 8.13 -8.18
C GLN A 84 -13.75 7.22 -6.98
N GLY A 85 -13.47 5.94 -7.20
CA GLY A 85 -13.13 5.03 -6.11
C GLY A 85 -11.88 5.47 -5.35
N TRP A 86 -10.83 5.92 -6.05
CA TRP A 86 -9.65 6.48 -5.40
C TRP A 86 -9.93 7.81 -4.68
N THR A 87 -10.78 8.68 -5.22
CA THR A 87 -11.25 9.88 -4.53
C THR A 87 -11.92 9.52 -3.20
N VAL A 88 -12.84 8.54 -3.21
CA VAL A 88 -13.51 8.05 -2.00
C VAL A 88 -12.49 7.46 -1.02
N ARG A 89 -11.57 6.61 -1.49
CA ARG A 89 -10.54 6.03 -0.61
C ARG A 89 -9.63 7.10 0.00
N MET A 90 -9.20 8.11 -0.75
CA MET A 90 -8.38 9.20 -0.19
C MET A 90 -9.13 10.03 0.84
N GLN A 91 -10.42 10.31 0.62
CA GLN A 91 -11.24 10.96 1.63
C GLN A 91 -11.29 10.13 2.93
N GLU A 92 -11.58 8.83 2.83
CA GLU A 92 -11.59 7.92 3.99
C GLU A 92 -10.24 7.88 4.71
N MET A 93 -9.13 7.86 3.96
CA MET A 93 -7.77 7.87 4.52
C MET A 93 -7.47 9.19 5.22
N GLY A 94 -7.89 10.32 4.63
CA GLY A 94 -7.74 11.63 5.23
C GLY A 94 -8.45 11.75 6.57
N GLU A 95 -9.73 11.36 6.61
CA GLU A 95 -10.51 11.35 7.85
C GLU A 95 -9.94 10.36 8.89
N TYR A 96 -9.46 9.20 8.45
CA TYR A 96 -8.83 8.22 9.34
C TYR A 96 -7.53 8.76 9.95
N SER A 97 -6.68 9.37 9.13
CA SER A 97 -5.45 10.03 9.56
C SER A 97 -5.72 11.11 10.62
N GLU A 98 -6.72 11.96 10.40
CA GLU A 98 -7.11 13.01 11.34
C GLU A 98 -7.60 12.44 12.68
N ARG A 99 -8.46 11.42 12.65
CA ARG A 99 -8.97 10.78 13.89
C ARG A 99 -7.86 10.21 14.77
N HIS A 100 -6.80 9.69 14.16
CA HIS A 100 -5.66 9.10 14.87
C HIS A 100 -4.50 10.09 15.10
N ASN A 101 -4.63 11.33 14.59
CA ASN A 101 -3.57 12.34 14.57
C ASN A 101 -2.23 11.77 14.05
N ARG A 102 -2.29 11.01 12.96
CA ARG A 102 -1.16 10.26 12.41
C ARG A 102 -1.23 10.19 10.89
N GLN A 103 -0.08 10.35 10.23
CA GLN A 103 0.01 10.15 8.79
C GLN A 103 -0.12 8.67 8.41
N ILE A 104 -0.39 8.42 7.12
CA ILE A 104 -0.55 7.08 6.56
C ILE A 104 0.58 6.80 5.56
N LEU A 105 1.19 5.63 5.68
CA LEU A 105 2.07 5.04 4.68
C LEU A 105 1.33 3.84 4.06
N PHE A 106 1.21 3.79 2.75
CA PHE A 106 0.80 2.55 2.11
C PHE A 106 1.96 1.56 2.09
N THR A 107 1.94 0.58 2.98
CA THR A 107 3.01 -0.40 3.14
C THR A 107 3.04 -1.42 2.01
N GLU A 108 1.94 -1.55 1.26
CA GLU A 108 1.91 -2.17 -0.06
C GLU A 108 0.93 -1.43 -0.97
N LEU A 109 1.29 -1.30 -2.25
CA LEU A 109 0.40 -0.87 -3.32
C LEU A 109 0.83 -1.55 -4.62
N GLY A 110 -0.13 -2.13 -5.34
CA GLY A 110 0.12 -2.63 -6.68
C GLY A 110 -1.14 -3.10 -7.36
N TYR A 111 -1.08 -3.21 -8.68
CA TYR A 111 -2.13 -3.81 -9.48
C TYR A 111 -1.54 -4.90 -10.37
N ASN A 112 -2.28 -5.98 -10.54
CA ASN A 112 -1.92 -7.02 -11.49
C ASN A 112 -2.38 -6.67 -12.90
N GLN A 113 -1.79 -7.31 -13.92
CA GLN A 113 -2.32 -7.28 -15.30
C GLN A 113 -3.60 -8.11 -15.34
N SER A 114 -4.74 -7.51 -14.97
CA SER A 114 -6.03 -8.19 -14.92
C SER A 114 -7.21 -7.26 -15.20
N HIS A 115 -8.25 -7.79 -15.84
CA HIS A 115 -9.56 -7.14 -15.97
C HIS A 115 -10.27 -6.94 -14.63
N GLN A 116 -9.85 -7.66 -13.59
CA GLN A 116 -10.41 -7.54 -12.24
C GLN A 116 -9.59 -6.61 -11.36
N ALA A 117 -8.52 -5.98 -11.88
CA ALA A 117 -7.60 -5.18 -11.08
C ALA A 117 -8.29 -4.07 -10.27
N PRO A 118 -9.29 -3.32 -10.79
CA PRO A 118 -10.02 -2.32 -9.98
C PRO A 118 -10.95 -2.91 -8.92
N ILE A 119 -11.43 -4.15 -9.13
CA ILE A 119 -12.47 -4.80 -8.31
C ILE A 119 -11.83 -5.63 -7.20
N LYS A 120 -10.77 -6.37 -7.55
CA LYS A 120 -10.03 -7.30 -6.69
C LYS A 120 -8.53 -7.05 -6.84
N PRO A 121 -8.01 -5.89 -6.39
CA PRO A 121 -6.61 -5.53 -6.60
C PRO A 121 -5.61 -6.48 -5.92
N TRP A 122 -6.02 -7.25 -4.91
CA TRP A 122 -5.18 -8.30 -4.28
C TRP A 122 -5.08 -9.58 -5.12
N ALA A 123 -5.93 -9.75 -6.15
CA ALA A 123 -6.01 -11.01 -6.89
C ALA A 123 -4.75 -11.27 -7.72
N TYR A 124 -4.24 -12.50 -7.61
CA TYR A 124 -3.00 -12.92 -8.26
C TYR A 124 -3.16 -13.34 -9.73
N LYS A 125 -4.41 -13.44 -10.24
CA LYS A 125 -4.69 -13.86 -11.62
C LYS A 125 -4.13 -12.83 -12.60
N VAL A 126 -3.35 -13.31 -13.56
CA VAL A 126 -2.82 -12.52 -14.68
C VAL A 126 -3.65 -12.86 -15.92
N ASP A 127 -4.24 -11.84 -16.54
CA ASP A 127 -4.97 -11.95 -17.81
C ASP A 127 -4.05 -11.59 -18.98
N GLY A 128 -4.59 -11.57 -20.21
CA GLY A 128 -3.81 -11.33 -21.42
C GLY A 128 -3.33 -9.88 -21.56
N GLU A 129 -2.65 -9.63 -22.67
CA GLU A 129 -1.99 -8.36 -23.01
C GLU A 129 -2.98 -7.18 -23.06
N GLU A 130 -4.25 -7.46 -23.30
CA GLU A 130 -5.37 -6.51 -23.31
C GLU A 130 -5.69 -5.92 -21.93
N ALA A 131 -5.25 -6.57 -20.84
CA ALA A 131 -5.43 -6.06 -19.48
C ALA A 131 -4.31 -5.08 -19.05
N ARG A 132 -3.24 -4.93 -19.84
CA ARG A 132 -2.14 -4.00 -19.51
C ARG A 132 -2.56 -2.53 -19.40
N PRO A 133 -3.40 -1.99 -20.31
CA PRO A 133 -3.89 -0.62 -20.16
C PRO A 133 -4.67 -0.41 -18.86
N ILE A 134 -5.34 -1.45 -18.35
CA ILE A 134 -6.10 -1.39 -17.09
C ILE A 134 -5.11 -1.28 -15.91
N GLN A 135 -4.11 -2.17 -15.84
CA GLN A 135 -3.06 -2.11 -14.82
C GLN A 135 -2.36 -0.75 -14.79
N ALA A 136 -1.95 -0.27 -15.97
CA ALA A 136 -1.30 1.03 -16.14
C ALA A 136 -2.18 2.17 -15.67
N TYR A 137 -3.48 2.13 -15.98
CA TYR A 137 -4.42 3.15 -15.57
C TYR A 137 -4.67 3.14 -14.05
N CYS A 138 -4.87 1.96 -13.45
CA CYS A 138 -4.99 1.82 -11.99
C CYS A 138 -3.76 2.35 -11.25
N MET A 139 -2.56 1.96 -11.69
CA MET A 139 -1.30 2.46 -11.12
C MET A 139 -1.21 3.98 -11.23
N ARG A 140 -1.45 4.56 -12.40
CA ARG A 140 -1.39 6.02 -12.59
C ARG A 140 -2.38 6.75 -11.70
N THR A 141 -3.62 6.29 -11.62
CA THR A 141 -4.67 6.91 -10.81
C THR A 141 -4.35 6.83 -9.32
N ALA A 142 -3.89 5.68 -8.84
CA ALA A 142 -3.48 5.50 -7.45
C ALA A 142 -2.35 6.46 -7.05
N LEU A 143 -1.30 6.54 -7.87
CA LEU A 143 -0.15 7.39 -7.60
C LEU A 143 -0.50 8.89 -7.64
N ALA A 144 -1.38 9.29 -8.56
CA ALA A 144 -1.90 10.65 -8.61
C ALA A 144 -2.75 11.00 -7.38
N ALA A 145 -3.58 10.06 -6.92
CA ALA A 145 -4.40 10.24 -5.72
C ALA A 145 -3.54 10.40 -4.46
N ILE A 146 -2.50 9.57 -4.31
CA ILE A 146 -1.53 9.67 -3.21
C ILE A 146 -0.80 11.01 -3.24
N ALA A 147 -0.36 11.46 -4.41
CA ALA A 147 0.34 12.74 -4.54
C ALA A 147 -0.53 13.95 -4.16
N ALA A 148 -1.86 13.84 -4.31
CA ALA A 148 -2.81 14.90 -3.97
C ALA A 148 -3.23 14.89 -2.49
N GLU A 149 -2.91 13.85 -1.72
CA GLU A 149 -3.35 13.68 -0.33
C GLU A 149 -2.16 13.85 0.65
N PRO A 150 -1.95 15.03 1.26
CA PRO A 150 -0.79 15.30 2.12
C PRO A 150 -0.74 14.44 3.40
N ARG A 151 -1.85 13.81 3.79
CA ARG A 151 -1.91 12.90 4.95
C ARG A 151 -1.35 11.50 4.62
N VAL A 152 -1.24 11.15 3.33
CA VAL A 152 -0.59 9.92 2.87
C VAL A 152 0.85 10.24 2.43
N VAL A 153 1.83 9.77 3.18
CA VAL A 153 3.25 10.15 2.97
C VAL A 153 3.91 9.42 1.80
N GLY A 154 3.32 8.33 1.33
CA GLY A 154 3.80 7.58 0.17
C GLY A 154 3.27 6.17 0.11
N ALA A 155 3.89 5.38 -0.75
CA ALA A 155 3.59 3.96 -0.91
C ALA A 155 4.86 3.14 -1.18
N LEU A 156 4.92 1.93 -0.63
CA LEU A 156 5.88 0.90 -0.98
C LEU A 156 5.25 0.01 -2.06
N LEU A 157 5.79 0.04 -3.28
CA LEU A 157 5.16 -0.61 -4.41
C LEU A 157 5.45 -2.12 -4.46
N TRP A 158 4.40 -2.92 -4.62
CA TRP A 158 4.48 -4.36 -4.80
C TRP A 158 4.40 -4.73 -6.29
N LYS A 159 5.42 -5.34 -6.90
CA LYS A 159 6.75 -5.59 -6.35
C LYS A 159 7.85 -5.59 -7.41
N TRP A 160 9.07 -5.37 -6.94
CA TRP A 160 10.27 -5.48 -7.76
C TRP A 160 10.95 -6.83 -7.55
N PHE A 161 11.28 -7.53 -8.64
CA PHE A 161 12.03 -8.78 -8.57
C PHE A 161 13.52 -8.53 -8.79
N PRO A 162 14.41 -9.06 -7.93
CA PRO A 162 15.86 -8.88 -8.08
C PRO A 162 16.44 -9.43 -9.39
N HIS A 163 15.74 -10.37 -10.05
CA HIS A 163 16.15 -10.94 -11.32
C HIS A 163 15.00 -10.86 -12.34
N PRO A 164 15.23 -10.35 -13.56
CA PRO A 164 14.23 -10.36 -14.61
C PRO A 164 13.94 -11.81 -15.01
N ARG A 165 12.71 -12.28 -14.81
CA ARG A 165 12.21 -13.51 -15.41
C ARG A 165 11.11 -13.16 -16.40
N PRO A 166 11.20 -13.64 -17.65
CA PRO A 166 10.39 -13.09 -18.75
C PRO A 166 8.89 -13.40 -18.67
N VAL A 167 8.43 -14.41 -17.91
CA VAL A 167 7.03 -14.84 -17.92
C VAL A 167 6.59 -15.39 -16.55
N GLY A 168 5.30 -15.22 -16.21
CA GLY A 168 4.63 -16.00 -15.15
C GLY A 168 4.55 -15.37 -13.76
N ARG A 169 4.99 -14.12 -13.57
CA ARG A 169 4.82 -13.40 -12.30
C ARG A 169 3.69 -12.37 -12.37
N ASN A 170 2.99 -12.20 -11.27
CA ASN A 170 1.98 -11.15 -11.05
C ASN A 170 2.62 -9.86 -10.52
N PHE A 171 1.87 -8.76 -10.56
CA PHE A 171 2.26 -7.46 -10.00
C PHE A 171 3.63 -6.95 -10.48
N GLN A 172 3.97 -7.21 -11.75
CA GLN A 172 5.28 -6.87 -12.28
C GLN A 172 5.43 -5.35 -12.44
N LEU A 173 6.31 -4.74 -11.64
CA LEU A 173 6.68 -3.33 -11.79
C LEU A 173 7.73 -3.11 -12.88
N ALA A 174 8.53 -4.13 -13.20
CA ALA A 174 9.66 -4.02 -14.10
C ALA A 174 9.30 -4.05 -15.60
N THR A 175 8.06 -3.73 -15.97
CA THR A 175 7.63 -3.57 -17.36
C THR A 175 7.85 -2.13 -17.85
N PRO A 176 8.13 -1.87 -19.14
CA PRO A 176 8.34 -0.51 -19.63
C PRO A 176 7.20 0.47 -19.27
N PRO A 177 5.90 0.13 -19.44
CA PRO A 177 4.80 1.05 -19.09
C PRO A 177 4.74 1.40 -17.61
N ILE A 178 4.93 0.42 -16.71
CA ILE A 178 4.84 0.66 -15.26
C ILE A 178 6.05 1.44 -14.76
N LYS A 179 7.27 1.14 -15.26
CA LYS A 179 8.46 1.95 -14.95
C LYS A 179 8.29 3.41 -15.32
N GLN A 180 7.71 3.68 -16.50
CA GLN A 180 7.43 5.05 -16.94
C GLN A 180 6.45 5.74 -15.99
N ILE A 181 5.34 5.08 -15.62
CA ILE A 181 4.35 5.63 -14.68
C ILE A 181 4.97 5.97 -13.33
N ILE A 182 5.78 5.06 -12.77
CA ILE A 182 6.46 5.28 -11.48
C ILE A 182 7.42 6.47 -11.60
N SER A 183 8.22 6.52 -12.68
CA SER A 183 9.16 7.61 -12.93
C SER A 183 8.46 8.95 -13.05
N GLU A 184 7.36 9.03 -13.81
CA GLU A 184 6.56 10.25 -13.97
C GLU A 184 6.02 10.73 -12.61
N ALA A 185 5.48 9.83 -11.79
CA ALA A 185 4.90 10.20 -10.50
C ALA A 185 5.95 10.64 -9.46
N TRP A 186 7.17 10.08 -9.46
CA TRP A 186 8.20 10.38 -8.46
C TRP A 186 9.15 11.52 -8.87
N LEU A 187 9.33 11.77 -10.17
CA LEU A 187 10.17 12.86 -10.66
C LEU A 187 9.39 14.16 -10.90
N SER A 188 8.05 14.12 -10.88
CA SER A 188 7.25 15.34 -10.98
C SER A 188 7.49 16.23 -9.75
N PRO A 189 7.77 17.53 -9.93
CA PRO A 189 7.88 18.46 -8.81
C PRO A 189 6.58 18.44 -7.99
N ARG A 190 6.71 18.38 -6.66
CA ARG A 190 5.60 18.61 -5.73
C ARG A 190 5.39 20.09 -5.50
#